data_AF-A0A2A4SGF8-F1
#
_entry.id   AF-A0A2A4SGF8-F1
#
_cell.length_a   1.000
_cell.length_b   1.000
_cell.length_c   1.000
_cell.angle_alpha   90.00
_cell.angle_beta   90.00
_cell.angle_gamma   90.00
#
_symmetry.space_group_name_H-M   'P 1'
#
loop_
_entity.id
_entity.type
_entity.pdbx_description
1 polymer ?
#
loop_
_entity_poly.entity_id
_entity_poly.type
_entity_poly.pdbx_seq_one_letter_code
_entity_poly.pdbx_strand_id
1 'polypeptide(L)'
;MKIKAFLERKLSQRQYALFMSFFYTFVDRYLHAKWYIRGRLKLFWSRLWIRKNEFHSSLDMDVQFMFTMNERQQEKYLDDLTRRRNVAHRRDMELQESLLSKTTS
;
A
#
# COMPACT_ATOMS: atom_id res chain seq x y z
N MET A 1 -2.87 -23.04 22.73
CA MET A 1 -4.05 -23.91 22.51
C MET A 1 -5.00 -24.05 23.73
N LYS A 2 -4.88 -23.24 24.79
CA LYS A 2 -5.71 -23.37 26.01
C LYS A 2 -6.98 -22.49 26.04
N ILE A 3 -6.99 -21.38 25.29
CA ILE A 3 -8.06 -20.39 25.31
C ILE A 3 -9.33 -20.90 24.60
N LYS A 4 -9.16 -21.58 23.46
CA LYS A 4 -10.27 -22.14 22.66
C LYS A 4 -11.09 -23.15 23.47
N ALA A 5 -10.42 -24.10 24.12
CA ALA A 5 -11.06 -25.13 24.95
C ALA A 5 -11.73 -24.56 26.23
N PHE A 6 -11.26 -23.42 26.74
CA PHE A 6 -11.88 -22.73 27.87
C PHE A 6 -13.17 -21.99 27.47
N LEU A 7 -13.18 -21.36 26.30
CA LEU A 7 -14.36 -20.66 25.75
C LEU A 7 -15.47 -21.64 25.37
N GLU A 8 -15.13 -22.79 24.79
CA GLU A 8 -16.08 -23.84 24.40
C GLU A 8 -16.78 -24.51 25.61
N ARG A 9 -16.20 -24.48 26.82
CA ARG A 9 -16.78 -25.08 28.04
C ARG A 9 -17.78 -24.19 28.79
N LYS A 10 -17.88 -22.89 28.48
CA LYS A 10 -18.75 -21.94 29.21
C LYS A 10 -19.75 -21.16 28.36
N LEU A 11 -19.60 -21.13 27.04
CA LEU A 11 -20.47 -20.35 26.14
C LEU A 11 -21.28 -21.28 25.24
N SER A 12 -22.58 -21.01 25.09
CA SER A 12 -23.38 -21.65 24.04
C SER A 12 -22.73 -21.38 22.67
N GLN A 13 -22.81 -22.33 21.72
CA GLN A 13 -22.28 -22.14 20.36
C GLN A 13 -22.72 -20.81 19.73
N ARG A 14 -23.92 -20.32 20.05
CA ARG A 14 -24.43 -19.01 19.60
C ARG A 14 -23.65 -17.83 20.18
N GLN A 15 -23.29 -17.88 21.47
CA GLN A 15 -22.53 -16.81 22.12
C GLN A 15 -21.08 -16.78 21.62
N TYR A 16 -20.48 -17.95 21.34
CA TYR A 16 -19.17 -18.03 20.70
C TYR A 16 -19.19 -17.47 19.28
N ALA A 17 -20.20 -17.82 18.47
CA ALA A 17 -20.36 -17.27 17.13
C ALA A 17 -20.50 -15.74 17.14
N LEU A 18 -21.32 -15.18 18.04
CA LEU A 18 -21.46 -13.74 18.21
C LEU A 18 -20.14 -13.08 18.63
N PHE A 19 -19.45 -13.64 19.63
CA PHE A 19 -18.15 -13.15 20.08
C PHE A 19 -17.12 -13.16 18.96
N MET A 20 -17.01 -14.26 18.20
CA MET A 20 -16.11 -14.36 17.06
C MET A 20 -16.47 -13.36 15.97
N SER A 21 -17.76 -13.18 15.64
CA SER A 21 -18.19 -12.18 14.65
C SER A 21 -17.82 -10.75 15.05
N PHE A 22 -17.99 -10.41 16.32
CA PHE A 22 -17.59 -9.12 16.86
C PHE A 22 -16.07 -8.96 16.85
N PHE A 23 -15.33 -10.01 17.25
CA PHE A 23 -13.88 -10.00 17.26
C PHE A 23 -13.31 -9.87 15.83
N TYR A 24 -13.84 -10.60 14.85
CA TYR A 24 -13.41 -10.51 13.46
C TYR A 24 -13.68 -9.12 12.88
N THR A 25 -14.85 -8.53 13.11
CA THR A 25 -15.14 -7.17 12.63
C THR A 25 -14.26 -6.11 13.30
N PHE A 26 -13.93 -6.29 14.58
CA PHE A 26 -13.01 -5.40 15.29
C PHE A 26 -11.56 -5.51 14.76
N VAL A 27 -11.05 -6.74 14.61
CA VAL A 27 -9.71 -6.98 14.06
C VAL A 27 -9.60 -6.47 12.63
N ASP A 28 -10.61 -6.72 11.81
CA ASP A 28 -10.66 -6.25 10.43
C ASP A 28 -10.60 -4.72 10.34
N ARG A 29 -11.42 -4.01 11.13
CA ARG A 29 -11.38 -2.54 11.22
C ARG A 29 -10.02 -2.01 11.69
N TYR A 30 -9.42 -2.65 12.69
CA TYR A 30 -8.11 -2.24 13.21
C TYR A 30 -7.01 -2.42 12.15
N LEU A 31 -6.98 -3.58 11.49
CA LEU A 31 -6.04 -3.85 10.41
C LEU A 31 -6.24 -2.86 9.26
N HIS A 32 -7.49 -2.65 8.83
CA HIS A 32 -7.84 -1.71 7.77
C HIS A 32 -7.32 -0.28 8.07
N ALA A 33 -7.57 0.23 9.28
CA ALA A 33 -7.07 1.55 9.70
C ALA A 33 -5.53 1.60 9.70
N LYS A 34 -4.87 0.55 10.20
CA LYS A 34 -3.41 0.46 10.24
C LYS A 34 -2.79 0.48 8.83
N TRP A 35 -3.33 -0.31 7.90
CA TRP A 35 -2.88 -0.35 6.51
C TRP A 35 -3.11 0.98 5.81
N TYR A 36 -4.26 1.61 6.04
CA TYR A 36 -4.60 2.91 5.46
C TYR A 36 -3.63 4.02 5.89
N ILE A 37 -3.34 4.13 7.20
CA ILE A 37 -2.41 5.14 7.73
C ILE A 37 -0.99 4.90 7.18
N ARG A 38 -0.53 3.66 7.22
CA ARG A 38 0.81 3.29 6.72
C ARG A 38 0.95 3.60 5.23
N GLY A 39 -0.04 3.24 4.42
CA GLY A 39 -0.04 3.49 2.99
C GLY A 39 -0.08 4.99 2.66
N ARG A 40 -0.85 5.79 3.41
CA ARG A 40 -0.86 7.25 3.25
C ARG A 40 0.47 7.91 3.57
N LEU A 41 1.13 7.50 4.65
CA LEU A 41 2.46 7.99 4.99
C LEU A 41 3.46 7.62 3.89
N LYS A 42 3.47 6.35 3.46
CA LYS A 42 4.34 5.88 2.37
C LYS A 42 4.12 6.69 1.09
N LEU A 43 2.88 6.94 0.71
CA LEU A 43 2.53 7.80 -0.43
C LEU A 43 3.07 9.21 -0.27
N PHE A 44 2.85 9.82 0.90
CA PHE A 44 3.31 11.17 1.19
C PHE A 44 4.84 11.28 1.05
N TRP A 45 5.59 10.35 1.65
CA TRP A 45 7.05 10.28 1.50
C TRP A 45 7.48 10.05 0.04
N SER A 46 6.73 9.23 -0.70
CA SER A 46 7.04 8.96 -2.12
C SER A 46 6.78 10.15 -3.05
N ARG A 47 5.99 11.14 -2.62
CA ARG A 47 5.77 12.40 -3.36
C ARG A 47 6.87 13.42 -3.14
N LEU A 48 7.45 13.46 -1.93
CA LEU A 48 8.54 14.38 -1.59
C LEU A 48 9.85 14.02 -2.29
N TRP A 49 10.08 12.73 -2.57
CA TRP A 49 11.31 12.26 -3.19
C TRP A 49 11.09 11.93 -4.66
N ILE A 50 11.46 12.85 -5.56
CA ILE A 50 11.45 12.56 -6.99
C ILE A 50 12.64 11.65 -7.30
N ARG A 51 12.36 10.37 -7.62
CA ARG A 51 13.38 9.32 -7.79
C ARG A 51 14.14 9.46 -9.10
N LYS A 52 15.36 8.92 -9.10
CA LYS A 52 16.30 8.96 -10.24
C LYS A 52 15.95 7.93 -11.33
N ASN A 53 15.29 6.83 -10.96
CA ASN A 53 15.02 5.67 -11.83
C ASN A 53 13.52 5.34 -11.81
N GLU A 54 12.99 4.96 -12.97
CA GLU A 54 11.61 4.52 -13.19
C GLU A 54 11.22 3.20 -12.50
N PHE A 55 12.18 2.30 -12.27
CA PHE A 55 11.99 0.98 -11.65
C PHE A 55 12.19 0.99 -10.12
N HIS A 56 12.14 2.16 -9.49
CA HIS A 56 12.31 2.23 -8.03
C HIS A 56 11.06 1.68 -7.32
N SER A 57 11.24 0.84 -6.29
CA SER A 57 10.15 0.16 -5.56
C SER A 57 9.09 1.07 -4.93
N SER A 58 9.36 2.37 -4.80
CA SER A 58 8.38 3.38 -4.38
C SER A 58 7.37 3.77 -5.47
N LEU A 59 7.64 3.37 -6.71
CA LEU A 59 6.79 3.50 -7.89
C LEU A 59 6.05 2.20 -8.20
N ASP A 60 6.20 1.17 -7.37
CA ASP A 60 5.40 -0.04 -7.47
C ASP A 60 4.00 0.19 -6.91
N MET A 61 3.05 -0.54 -7.49
CA MET A 61 1.67 -0.52 -7.05
C MET A 61 1.56 -1.21 -5.69
N ASP A 62 1.02 -0.51 -4.70
CA ASP A 62 0.76 -1.06 -3.38
C ASP A 62 -0.66 -1.64 -3.33
N VAL A 63 -0.78 -2.89 -3.77
CA VAL A 63 -2.08 -3.59 -3.92
C VAL A 63 -2.83 -3.63 -2.59
N GLN A 64 -2.13 -3.90 -1.47
CA GLN A 64 -2.74 -3.95 -0.15
C GLN A 64 -3.33 -2.60 0.25
N PHE A 65 -2.63 -1.51 -0.06
CA PHE A 65 -3.14 -0.18 0.20
C PHE A 65 -4.29 0.21 -0.73
N MET A 66 -4.25 -0.17 -2.01
CA MET A 66 -5.35 0.04 -2.94
C MET A 66 -6.64 -0.67 -2.50
N PHE A 67 -6.55 -1.88 -1.92
CA PHE A 67 -7.72 -2.57 -1.36
C PHE A 67 -8.42 -1.78 -0.23
N THR A 68 -7.71 -0.88 0.45
CA THR A 68 -8.30 -0.01 1.50
C THR A 68 -8.93 1.27 0.95
N MET A 69 -8.84 1.51 -0.36
CA MET A 69 -9.33 2.71 -1.01
C MET A 69 -10.65 2.46 -1.73
N ASN A 70 -11.49 3.50 -1.81
CA ASN A 70 -12.60 3.51 -2.76
C ASN A 70 -12.12 3.74 -4.20
N GLU A 71 -12.98 3.47 -5.19
CA GLU A 71 -12.66 3.56 -6.62
C GLU A 71 -12.04 4.91 -7.00
N ARG A 72 -12.64 6.02 -6.55
CA ARG A 72 -12.12 7.38 -6.83
C ARG A 72 -10.74 7.63 -6.22
N GLN A 73 -10.46 7.05 -5.06
CA GLN A 73 -9.14 7.12 -4.44
C GLN A 73 -8.11 6.26 -5.18
N GLN A 74 -8.52 5.09 -5.66
CA GLN A 74 -7.68 4.21 -6.48
C GLN A 74 -7.29 4.89 -7.79
N GLU A 75 -8.24 5.51 -8.49
CA GLU A 75 -7.98 6.27 -9.72
C GLU A 75 -6.95 7.39 -9.49
N LYS A 76 -7.18 8.23 -8.48
CA LYS A 76 -6.22 9.28 -8.10
C LYS A 76 -4.84 8.74 -7.72
N TYR A 77 -4.80 7.55 -7.11
CA TYR A 77 -3.54 6.90 -6.75
C TYR A 77 -2.78 6.43 -8.00
N LEU A 78 -3.48 5.80 -8.94
CA LEU A 78 -2.91 5.32 -10.20
C LEU A 78 -2.43 6.47 -11.09
N ASP A 79 -3.19 7.56 -11.16
CA ASP A 79 -2.78 8.78 -11.87
C ASP A 79 -1.49 9.37 -11.30
N ASP A 80 -1.41 9.49 -9.97
CA ASP A 80 -0.22 10.00 -9.31
C ASP A 80 0.98 9.05 -9.45
N LEU A 81 0.76 7.73 -9.47
CA LEU A 81 1.79 6.73 -9.74
C LEU A 81 2.33 6.87 -11.18
N THR A 82 1.44 6.94 -12.15
CA THR A 82 1.76 7.09 -13.58
C THR A 82 2.51 8.38 -13.84
N ARG A 83 2.03 9.50 -13.28
CA ARG A 83 2.71 10.79 -13.35
C ARG A 83 4.14 10.71 -12.81
N ARG A 84 4.34 10.07 -11.66
CA ARG A 84 5.68 9.92 -11.06
C ARG A 84 6.60 9.01 -11.87
N ARG A 85 6.07 7.92 -12.46
CA ARG A 85 6.82 7.06 -13.39
C ARG A 85 7.26 7.83 -14.63
N ASN A 86 6.37 8.60 -15.26
CA ASN A 86 6.71 9.40 -16.43
C ASN A 86 7.79 10.45 -16.14
N VAL A 87 7.76 11.07 -14.95
CA VAL A 87 8.82 12.00 -14.52
C VAL A 87 10.15 11.27 -14.34
N ALA A 88 10.16 10.09 -13.74
CA ALA A 88 11.37 9.31 -13.55
C ALA A 88 11.95 8.83 -14.89
N HIS A 89 11.10 8.33 -15.79
CA HIS A 89 11.47 7.89 -17.15
C HIS A 89 12.16 8.99 -17.95
N ARG A 90 11.58 10.21 -17.99
CA ARG A 90 12.19 11.34 -18.69
C ARG A 90 13.59 11.69 -18.17
N ARG A 91 13.77 11.67 -16.85
CA ARG A 91 15.08 11.95 -16.24
C ARG A 91 16.10 10.86 -16.56
N ASP A 92 15.66 9.62 -16.65
CA ASP A 92 16.53 8.51 -17.02
C ASP A 92 16.99 8.63 -18.48
N MET A 93 16.08 9.00 -19.38
CA MET A 93 16.42 9.30 -20.78
C MET A 93 17.40 10.48 -20.90
N GLU A 94 17.14 11.60 -20.24
CA GLU A 94 18.05 12.77 -20.21
C GLU A 94 19.45 12.39 -19.71
N LEU A 95 19.51 11.54 -18.67
CA LEU A 95 20.78 11.04 -18.13
C LEU A 95 21.50 10.17 -19.17
N GLN A 96 20.79 9.24 -19.81
CA GLN A 96 21.37 8.36 -20.83
C GLN A 96 21.91 9.13 -22.03
N GLU A 97 21.15 10.11 -22.54
CA GLU A 97 21.59 11.00 -23.62
C GLU A 97 22.87 11.77 -23.23
N SER A 98 22.92 12.32 -22.02
CA SER A 98 24.09 13.04 -21.52
C SER A 98 25.34 12.17 -21.36
N LEU A 99 25.17 10.88 -21.11
CA LEU A 99 26.27 9.91 -21.00
C LEU A 99 26.78 9.55 -22.38
N LEU A 100 25.88 9.29 -23.34
CA LEU A 100 26.23 9.01 -24.71
C LEU A 100 27.03 10.16 -25.34
N SER A 101 26.58 11.41 -25.15
CA SER A 101 27.27 12.58 -25.70
C SER A 101 28.69 12.78 -25.14
N LYS A 102 28.94 12.34 -23.90
CA LYS A 102 30.27 12.41 -23.26
C LYS A 102 31.22 11.32 -23.73
N THR A 103 30.71 10.19 -24.22
CA THR A 103 31.52 9.08 -24.72
C THR A 103 31.91 9.22 -26.18
N THR A 104 31.18 10.06 -26.93
CA THR A 104 31.42 10.33 -28.36
C THR A 104 32.27 11.57 -28.62
N SER A 105 32.63 12.32 -27.57
CA SER A 105 33.51 13.51 -27.62
C SER A 105 34.88 13.20 -27.03
#